data_AF-A0A428YYA8-F1
#
_entry.id   AF-A0A428YYA8-F1
#
_cell.length_a   1.000
_cell.length_b   1.000
_cell.length_c   1.000
_cell.angle_alpha   90.00
_cell.angle_beta   90.00
_cell.angle_gamma   90.00
#
_symmetry.space_group_name_H-M   'P 1'
#
loop_
_entity.id
_entity.type
_entity.pdbx_description
1 polymer ?
#
loop_
_entity_poly.entity_id
_entity_poly.type
_entity_poly.pdbx_seq_one_letter_code
_entity_poly.pdbx_strand_id
1 'polypeptide(L)'
;MDNLCIPISDFTRSLGGRMGDLANATDQAQMQAKLGQFIDNIAGGLGGTVARLNQLEPAPVKGGDEVKNKIVSSYTLSQNALKEAAAKIRAGDQDAMGQVMQSLGDETAKMVDPFKDNDPAEVRDAMAKAPRCKDLLTS
;
A
#
# COMPACT_ATOMS: atom_id res chain seq x y z
N MET A 1 7.85 -9.05 -15.73
CA MET A 1 7.10 -8.96 -14.45
C MET A 1 7.90 -8.29 -13.35
N ASP A 2 9.24 -8.32 -13.35
CA ASP A 2 10.05 -7.59 -12.35
C ASP A 2 9.68 -6.11 -12.21
N ASN A 3 9.48 -5.40 -13.32
CA ASN A 3 9.11 -3.99 -13.32
C ASN A 3 7.77 -3.69 -12.61
N LEU A 4 6.85 -4.66 -12.59
CA LEU A 4 5.58 -4.56 -11.86
C LEU A 4 5.82 -4.71 -10.34
N CYS A 5 6.69 -5.64 -9.95
CA CYS A 5 6.92 -6.00 -8.55
C CYS A 5 7.89 -5.07 -7.83
N ILE A 6 8.82 -4.42 -8.52
CA ILE A 6 9.78 -3.47 -7.92
C ILE A 6 9.07 -2.35 -7.13
N PRO A 7 8.16 -1.54 -7.72
CA PRO A 7 7.55 -0.43 -6.99
C PRO A 7 6.67 -0.91 -5.82
N ILE A 8 6.05 -2.09 -5.95
CA ILE A 8 5.24 -2.70 -4.89
C ILE A 8 6.11 -3.20 -3.73
N SER A 9 7.19 -3.94 -4.03
CA SER A 9 8.13 -4.44 -3.02
C SER A 9 8.85 -3.32 -2.27
N ASP A 10 9.25 -2.25 -2.97
CA ASP A 10 9.83 -1.05 -2.35
C ASP A 10 8.84 -0.44 -1.35
N PHE A 11 7.57 -0.34 -1.73
CA PHE A 11 6.52 0.17 -0.87
C PHE A 11 6.27 -0.73 0.35
N THR A 12 6.09 -2.03 0.15
CA THR A 12 5.90 -3.01 1.23
C THR A 12 7.03 -2.95 2.26
N ARG A 13 8.29 -2.89 1.81
CA ARG A 13 9.45 -2.74 2.71
C ARG A 13 9.41 -1.41 3.48
N SER A 14 8.94 -0.34 2.84
CA SER A 14 8.81 0.97 3.49
C SER A 14 7.79 0.98 4.62
N LEU A 15 6.78 0.11 4.59
CA LEU A 15 5.75 0.00 5.64
C LEU A 15 6.28 -0.66 6.92
N GLY A 16 7.10 -1.71 6.78
CA GLY A 16 7.62 -2.47 7.92
C GLY A 16 8.46 -1.67 8.92
N GLY A 17 9.11 -0.58 8.47
CA GLY A 17 9.91 0.28 9.34
C GLY A 17 9.14 1.35 10.11
N ARG A 18 7.85 1.58 9.79
CA ARG A 18 7.14 2.81 10.20
C ARG A 18 6.18 2.63 11.38
N MET A 19 5.79 1.40 11.72
CA MET A 19 4.89 1.16 12.86
C MET A 19 5.54 1.47 14.22
N GLY A 20 6.88 1.44 14.30
CA GLY A 20 7.61 1.76 15.53
C GLY A 20 7.47 3.22 15.98
N ASP A 21 7.20 4.15 15.07
CA ASP A 21 7.13 5.60 15.37
C ASP A 21 5.88 5.99 16.15
N LEU A 22 4.80 5.20 16.01
CA LEU A 22 3.54 5.33 16.74
C LEU A 22 3.69 4.94 18.22
N ALA A 23 4.52 3.94 18.52
CA ALA A 23 4.69 3.38 19.86
C ALA A 23 5.35 4.35 20.85
N ASN A 24 6.00 5.42 20.36
CA ASN A 24 6.69 6.42 21.18
C ASN A 24 5.82 7.64 21.55
N ALA A 25 4.50 7.59 21.33
CA ALA A 25 3.60 8.68 21.73
C ALA A 25 3.39 8.69 23.26
N THR A 26 3.57 9.84 23.91
CA THR A 26 3.42 9.96 25.38
C THR A 26 2.08 10.56 25.83
N ASP A 27 1.31 11.13 24.91
CA ASP A 27 -0.01 11.71 25.16
C ASP A 27 -0.92 11.60 23.92
N GLN A 28 -2.20 11.95 24.09
CA GLN A 28 -3.21 11.83 23.05
C GLN A 28 -2.96 12.78 21.86
N ALA A 29 -2.46 13.99 22.10
CA ALA A 29 -2.20 14.95 21.03
C ALA A 29 -1.01 14.50 20.16
N GLN A 30 0.04 13.96 20.79
CA GLN A 30 1.16 13.34 20.10
C GLN A 30 0.73 12.09 19.33
N MET A 31 -0.13 11.25 19.91
CA MET A 31 -0.66 10.07 19.24
C MET A 31 -1.44 10.46 17.99
N GLN A 32 -2.32 11.46 18.09
CA GLN A 32 -3.09 11.99 16.96
C GLN A 32 -2.19 12.54 15.86
N ALA A 33 -1.19 13.36 16.21
CA ALA A 33 -0.25 13.92 15.24
C ALA A 33 0.59 12.84 14.55
N LYS A 34 1.14 11.90 15.32
CA LYS A 34 1.95 10.78 14.80
C LYS A 34 1.12 9.86 13.91
N LEU A 35 -0.12 9.56 14.30
CA LEU A 35 -1.02 8.74 13.49
C LEU A 35 -1.42 9.44 12.19
N GLY A 36 -1.78 10.72 12.25
CA GLY A 36 -2.05 11.50 11.04
C GLY A 36 -0.86 11.48 10.07
N GLN A 37 0.35 11.74 10.59
CA GLN A 37 1.58 11.70 9.80
C GLN A 37 1.89 10.29 9.25
N PHE A 38 1.69 9.25 10.07
CA PHE A 38 1.89 7.87 9.65
C PHE A 38 0.97 7.50 8.48
N ILE A 39 -0.32 7.86 8.56
CA ILE A 39 -1.30 7.61 7.50
C ILE A 39 -0.94 8.41 6.24
N ASP A 40 -0.55 9.68 6.36
CA ASP A 40 -0.09 10.50 5.24
C ASP A 40 1.11 9.87 4.52
N ASN A 41 2.05 9.33 5.29
CA ASN A 41 3.23 8.66 4.76
C ASN A 41 2.88 7.39 3.97
N ILE A 42 1.87 6.64 4.40
CA ILE A 42 1.34 5.49 3.64
C ILE A 42 0.68 5.99 2.35
N ALA A 43 -0.21 6.99 2.45
CA ALA A 43 -0.90 7.55 1.29
C ALA A 43 0.06 8.17 0.26
N GLY A 44 1.14 8.79 0.72
CA GLY A 44 2.23 9.29 -0.13
C GLY A 44 2.99 8.15 -0.81
N GLY A 45 3.31 7.08 -0.06
CA GLY A 45 3.93 5.87 -0.60
C GLY A 45 3.08 5.23 -1.71
N LEU A 46 1.78 5.04 -1.46
CA LEU A 46 0.84 4.54 -2.47
C LEU A 46 0.81 5.42 -3.72
N GLY A 47 0.77 6.74 -3.54
CA GLY A 47 0.81 7.69 -4.67
C GLY A 47 2.07 7.56 -5.51
N GLY A 48 3.23 7.44 -4.87
CA GLY A 48 4.51 7.19 -5.54
C GLY A 48 4.51 5.86 -6.30
N THR A 49 3.97 4.81 -5.68
CA THR A 49 3.84 3.48 -6.30
C THR A 49 2.92 3.52 -7.52
N VAL A 50 1.74 4.13 -7.41
CA VAL A 50 0.80 4.32 -8.53
C VAL A 50 1.46 5.09 -9.68
N ALA A 51 2.18 6.17 -9.38
CA ALA A 51 2.89 6.94 -10.41
C ALA A 51 3.91 6.08 -11.16
N ARG A 52 4.71 5.28 -10.44
CA ARG A 52 5.69 4.36 -11.03
C ARG A 52 5.03 3.26 -11.84
N LEU A 53 3.91 2.69 -11.36
CA LEU A 53 3.15 1.66 -12.07
C LEU A 53 2.57 2.19 -13.39
N ASN A 54 2.07 3.42 -13.41
CA ASN A 54 1.53 4.06 -14.62
C ASN A 54 2.61 4.41 -15.65
N GLN A 55 3.88 4.46 -15.25
CA GLN A 55 5.01 4.70 -16.15
C GLN A 55 5.59 3.42 -16.74
N LEU A 56 5.09 2.24 -16.34
CA LEU A 56 5.56 0.98 -16.87
C LEU A 56 5.12 0.78 -18.31
N GLU A 57 6.03 0.24 -19.12
CA GLU A 57 5.71 -0.31 -20.43
C GLU A 57 4.64 -1.41 -20.31
N PRO A 58 3.91 -1.72 -21.41
CA PRO A 58 2.93 -2.80 -21.43
C PRO A 58 3.47 -4.12 -20.89
N ALA A 59 2.62 -4.88 -20.23
CA ALA A 59 3.04 -6.11 -19.60
C ALA A 59 3.47 -7.15 -20.67
N PRO A 60 4.57 -7.89 -20.43
CA PRO A 60 5.09 -8.87 -21.40
C PRO A 60 4.24 -10.16 -21.45
N VAL A 61 3.20 -10.28 -20.64
CA VAL A 61 2.33 -11.46 -20.54
C VAL A 61 0.87 -11.05 -20.62
N LYS A 62 0.03 -11.95 -21.16
CA LYS A 62 -1.40 -11.70 -21.28
C LYS A 62 -2.02 -11.49 -19.89
N GLY A 63 -2.89 -10.49 -19.78
CA GLY A 63 -3.54 -10.13 -18.51
C GLY A 63 -2.67 -9.34 -17.54
N GLY A 64 -1.37 -9.18 -17.78
CA GLY A 64 -0.50 -8.42 -16.87
C GLY A 64 -0.86 -6.93 -16.78
N ASP A 65 -1.32 -6.31 -17.87
CA ASP A 65 -1.80 -4.93 -17.84
C ASP A 65 -3.14 -4.79 -17.11
N GLU A 66 -4.02 -5.80 -17.19
CA GLU A 66 -5.27 -5.81 -16.44
C GLU A 66 -4.99 -5.88 -14.93
N VAL A 67 -4.06 -6.74 -14.52
CA VAL A 67 -3.59 -6.84 -13.13
C VAL A 67 -2.96 -5.52 -12.69
N LYS A 68 -2.05 -4.94 -13.47
CA LYS A 68 -1.46 -3.61 -13.19
C LYS A 68 -2.55 -2.56 -12.95
N ASN A 69 -3.56 -2.51 -13.81
CA ASN A 69 -4.64 -1.54 -13.71
C ASN A 69 -5.53 -1.78 -12.47
N LYS A 70 -5.78 -3.03 -12.09
CA LYS A 70 -6.49 -3.38 -10.84
C LYS A 70 -5.71 -2.93 -9.61
N ILE A 71 -4.39 -3.16 -9.59
CA ILE A 71 -3.52 -2.73 -8.49
C ILE A 71 -3.48 -1.21 -8.39
N VAL A 72 -3.30 -0.52 -9.52
CA VAL A 72 -3.34 0.96 -9.59
C VAL A 72 -4.66 1.49 -9.05
N SER A 73 -5.79 0.91 -9.45
CA SER A 73 -7.12 1.29 -8.97
C SER A 73 -7.25 1.10 -7.46
N SER A 74 -6.89 -0.08 -6.96
CA SER A 74 -6.92 -0.41 -5.53
C SER A 74 -6.07 0.58 -4.71
N TYR A 75 -4.82 0.79 -5.10
CA TYR A 75 -3.91 1.71 -4.41
C TYR A 75 -4.37 3.17 -4.47
N THR A 76 -5.03 3.58 -5.55
CA THR A 76 -5.62 4.92 -5.66
C THR A 76 -6.79 5.08 -4.68
N LEU A 77 -7.65 4.06 -4.56
CA LEU A 77 -8.75 4.05 -3.60
C LEU A 77 -8.23 4.11 -2.15
N SER A 78 -7.27 3.25 -1.80
CA SER A 78 -6.64 3.23 -0.49
C SER A 78 -5.94 4.56 -0.20
N GLN A 79 -5.22 5.13 -1.17
CA GLN A 79 -4.59 6.45 -1.02
C GLN A 79 -5.60 7.53 -0.66
N ASN A 80 -6.73 7.59 -1.35
CA ASN A 80 -7.75 8.61 -1.12
C ASN A 80 -8.41 8.45 0.26
N ALA A 81 -8.76 7.20 0.63
CA ALA A 81 -9.32 6.90 1.94
C ALA A 81 -8.37 7.29 3.08
N LEU A 82 -7.07 6.99 2.94
CA LEU A 82 -6.06 7.35 3.93
C LEU A 82 -5.85 8.86 4.02
N LYS A 83 -5.85 9.59 2.91
CA LYS A 83 -5.77 11.07 2.94
C LYS A 83 -6.96 11.69 3.67
N GLU A 84 -8.16 11.19 3.44
CA GLU A 84 -9.36 11.65 4.11
C GLU A 84 -9.29 11.34 5.62
N ALA A 85 -8.90 10.13 5.97
CA ALA A 85 -8.69 9.70 7.35
C ALA A 85 -7.65 10.57 8.07
N ALA A 86 -6.50 10.82 7.46
CA ALA A 86 -5.46 11.69 8.01
C ALA A 86 -5.96 13.12 8.24
N ALA A 87 -6.77 13.65 7.31
CA ALA A 87 -7.37 14.97 7.46
C ALA A 87 -8.34 15.03 8.66
N LYS A 88 -9.21 14.03 8.82
CA LYS A 88 -10.13 13.92 9.96
C LYS A 88 -9.39 13.80 11.29
N ILE A 89 -8.38 12.95 11.36
CA ILE A 89 -7.54 12.78 12.56
C ILE A 89 -6.83 14.09 12.89
N ARG A 90 -6.26 14.80 11.91
CA ARG A 90 -5.64 16.12 12.13
C ARG A 90 -6.64 17.18 12.58
N ALA A 91 -7.91 17.06 12.23
CA ALA A 91 -8.99 17.92 12.72
C ALA A 91 -9.48 17.56 14.14
N GLY A 92 -8.95 16.51 14.77
CA GLY A 92 -9.32 16.11 16.14
C GLY A 92 -10.49 15.12 16.21
N ASP A 93 -10.87 14.50 15.10
CA ASP A 93 -11.90 13.47 15.06
C ASP A 93 -11.40 12.17 15.71
N GLN A 94 -11.89 11.87 16.92
CA GLN A 94 -11.50 10.68 17.67
C GLN A 94 -12.16 9.40 17.13
N ASP A 95 -13.31 9.49 16.48
CA ASP A 95 -13.96 8.35 15.85
C ASP A 95 -13.17 7.91 14.62
N ALA A 96 -12.71 8.86 13.82
CA ALA A 96 -11.81 8.59 12.70
C ALA A 96 -10.50 7.92 13.16
N MET A 97 -9.94 8.36 14.29
CA MET A 97 -8.75 7.73 14.88
C MET A 97 -9.01 6.25 15.22
N GLY A 98 -10.13 5.94 15.89
CA GLY A 98 -10.49 4.57 16.24
C GLY A 98 -10.74 3.68 15.01
N GLN A 99 -11.48 4.20 14.02
CA GLN A 99 -11.76 3.48 12.78
C GLN A 99 -10.50 3.16 11.98
N VAL A 100 -9.56 4.09 11.91
CA VAL A 100 -8.29 3.82 11.21
C VAL A 100 -7.48 2.79 11.96
N MET A 101 -7.34 2.88 13.29
CA MET A 101 -6.60 1.88 14.05
C MET A 101 -7.16 0.46 13.87
N GLN A 102 -8.48 0.32 13.71
CA GLN A 102 -9.12 -0.97 13.43
C GLN A 102 -8.90 -1.45 11.99
N SER A 103 -9.02 -0.57 11.01
CA SER A 103 -8.97 -0.93 9.58
C SER A 103 -7.56 -0.98 9.00
N LEU A 104 -6.59 -0.31 9.64
CA LEU A 104 -5.23 -0.16 9.12
C LEU A 104 -4.51 -1.50 8.95
N GLY A 105 -4.75 -2.47 9.83
CA GLY A 105 -4.15 -3.81 9.71
C GLY A 105 -4.60 -4.52 8.44
N ASP A 106 -5.91 -4.57 8.21
CA ASP A 106 -6.51 -5.19 7.03
C ASP A 106 -6.15 -4.46 5.74
N GLU A 107 -6.15 -3.13 5.78
CA GLU A 107 -5.81 -2.29 4.63
C GLU A 107 -4.32 -2.43 4.28
N THR A 108 -3.44 -2.49 5.29
CA THR A 108 -2.02 -2.79 5.11
C THR A 108 -1.82 -4.19 4.54
N ALA A 109 -2.58 -5.19 4.98
CA ALA A 109 -2.48 -6.56 4.44
C ALA A 109 -2.80 -6.61 2.94
N LYS A 110 -3.83 -5.90 2.49
CA LYS A 110 -4.16 -5.78 1.04
C LYS A 110 -3.10 -5.02 0.27
N MET A 111 -2.46 -4.04 0.91
CA MET A 111 -1.40 -3.24 0.31
C MET A 111 -0.12 -4.04 0.07
N VAL A 112 0.25 -4.92 0.99
CA VAL A 112 1.53 -5.67 0.93
C VAL A 112 1.49 -6.87 -0.02
N ASP A 113 0.31 -7.44 -0.25
CA ASP A 113 0.08 -8.50 -1.24
C ASP A 113 -1.14 -8.17 -2.12
N PRO A 114 -0.99 -7.25 -3.10
CA PRO A 114 -2.09 -6.84 -3.97
C PRO A 114 -2.48 -7.91 -5.02
N PHE A 115 -1.73 -9.01 -5.08
CA PHE A 115 -1.83 -10.08 -6.08
C PHE A 115 -2.67 -11.27 -5.59
N LYS A 116 -2.88 -11.38 -4.27
CA LYS A 116 -3.63 -12.46 -3.62
C LYS A 116 -4.97 -12.75 -4.27
N ASP A 117 -5.71 -11.71 -4.62
CA ASP A 117 -7.10 -11.79 -5.09
C ASP A 117 -7.26 -11.48 -6.59
N ASN A 118 -6.18 -11.14 -7.31
CA ASN A 118 -6.29 -10.48 -8.62
C ASN A 118 -5.64 -11.20 -9.81
N ASP A 119 -4.93 -12.32 -9.60
CA ASP A 119 -4.07 -12.87 -10.66
C ASP A 119 -4.59 -14.10 -11.41
N PRO A 120 -4.67 -14.03 -12.76
CA PRO A 120 -4.74 -15.21 -13.61
C PRO A 120 -3.48 -16.09 -13.44
N ALA A 121 -3.62 -17.40 -13.64
CA ALA A 121 -2.52 -18.36 -13.50
C ALA A 121 -1.26 -17.97 -14.31
N GLU A 122 -1.44 -17.44 -15.52
CA GLU A 122 -0.35 -16.98 -16.39
C GLU A 122 0.45 -15.82 -15.79
N VAL A 123 -0.22 -14.91 -15.08
CA VAL A 123 0.44 -13.78 -14.38
C VAL A 123 1.21 -14.30 -13.17
N ARG A 124 0.63 -15.23 -12.40
CA ARG A 124 1.32 -15.87 -11.27
C ARG A 124 2.57 -16.63 -11.69
N ASP A 125 2.49 -17.39 -12.78
CA ASP A 125 3.66 -18.11 -13.32
C ASP A 125 4.76 -17.15 -13.77
N ALA A 126 4.37 -16.03 -14.39
CA ALA A 126 5.31 -15.01 -14.84
C ALA A 126 5.94 -14.26 -13.65
N MET A 127 5.19 -14.05 -12.57
CA MET A 127 5.69 -13.49 -11.32
C MET A 127 6.62 -14.46 -10.58
N ALA A 128 6.29 -15.75 -10.50
CA ALA A 128 7.14 -16.75 -9.85
C ALA A 128 8.53 -16.85 -10.49
N LYS A 129 8.62 -16.56 -11.80
CA LYS A 129 9.87 -16.52 -12.57
C LYS A 129 10.63 -15.18 -12.43
N ALA A 130 9.97 -14.13 -11.97
CA ALA A 130 10.57 -12.80 -11.80
C ALA A 130 11.21 -12.67 -10.40
N PRO A 131 12.54 -12.54 -10.31
CA PRO A 131 13.25 -12.49 -9.02
C PRO A 131 12.72 -11.43 -8.05
N ARG A 132 12.29 -10.27 -8.57
CA ARG A 132 11.78 -9.14 -7.75
C ARG A 132 10.36 -9.37 -7.24
N CYS A 133 9.62 -10.34 -7.77
CA CYS A 133 8.30 -10.70 -7.28
C CYS A 133 8.36 -11.74 -6.15
N LYS A 134 9.50 -12.41 -5.94
CA LYS A 134 9.61 -13.49 -4.94
C LYS A 134 9.29 -13.02 -3.53
N ASP A 135 9.77 -11.84 -3.15
CA ASP A 135 9.52 -11.26 -1.83
C ASP A 135 8.03 -10.98 -1.57
N LEU A 136 7.25 -10.77 -2.64
CA LEU A 136 5.81 -10.52 -2.59
C LEU A 136 5.00 -11.81 -2.57
N LEU A 137 5.51 -12.90 -3.14
CA LEU A 137 4.84 -14.20 -3.23
C LEU A 137 5.04 -15.08 -1.98
N THR A 138 5.97 -14.71 -1.10
CA THR A 138 6.29 -15.46 0.13
C THR A 138 5.87 -14.75 1.42
N SER A 139 5.28 -13.56 1.32
CA SER A 139 4.83 -12.75 2.47
C SER A 139 3.40 -13.08 2.88
#